data_AF-A0A494VMZ5-F1
#
_entry.id   AF-A0A494VMZ5-F1
#
_cell.length_a   1.000
_cell.length_b   1.000
_cell.length_c   1.000
_cell.angle_alpha   90.00
_cell.angle_beta   90.00
_cell.angle_gamma   90.00
#
_symmetry.space_group_name_H-M   'P 1'
#
loop_
_entity.id
_entity.type
_entity.pdbx_description
1 polymer ?
#
loop_
_entity_poly.entity_id
_entity_poly.type
_entity_poly.pdbx_seq_one_letter_code
_entity_poly.pdbx_strand_id
1 'polypeptide(L)'
;MRGLTINQKIYFTLRLAVAMCFIGHGAFGIITKAIWCNYFAVAGIGHDTAYTLMPIVGTVDILMGISMLVYPTRAVAGWLVIWGLVTASMRPLSGEPFAEFIERAGNYGAPFALLLLQGGFNTGFKQWFSRMNDEIKVDAATLSKVTIWLRVFGFLLLIGHGWLNLIQKQGLLNQYNALGFGNPAQTAQFVGFLEVLAALMVLIRPFKNILFVFIVWKITSELFYPKYEMFEWIERGGSYGVLLALWFAVKKAPARAMLWPFKQTSDLEAY
;
A
#
# COMPACT_ATOMS: atom_id res chain seq x y z
N MET A 1 21.79 -12.46 -19.52
CA MET A 1 20.97 -12.54 -18.29
C MET A 1 19.51 -12.66 -18.70
N ARG A 2 18.78 -13.71 -18.30
CA ARG A 2 17.33 -13.80 -18.57
C ARG A 2 16.60 -12.75 -17.72
N GLY A 3 15.80 -11.90 -18.35
CA GLY A 3 14.97 -10.93 -17.63
C GLY A 3 13.87 -11.61 -16.82
N LEU A 4 13.44 -10.97 -15.72
CA LEU A 4 12.33 -11.46 -14.90
C LEU A 4 11.02 -11.54 -15.71
N THR A 5 10.24 -12.60 -15.50
CA THR A 5 8.87 -12.70 -16.04
C THR A 5 7.96 -11.64 -15.41
N ILE A 6 6.81 -11.32 -16.04
CA ILE A 6 5.83 -10.38 -15.47
C ILE A 6 5.37 -10.82 -14.07
N ASN A 7 5.11 -12.11 -13.90
CA ASN A 7 4.68 -12.68 -12.62
C ASN A 7 5.75 -12.47 -11.53
N GLN A 8 7.03 -12.69 -11.87
CA GLN A 8 8.15 -12.42 -10.97
C GLN A 8 8.30 -10.94 -10.66
N LYS A 9 8.09 -10.05 -11.64
CA LYS A 9 8.11 -8.60 -11.41
C LYS A 9 7.04 -8.18 -10.40
N ILE A 10 5.81 -8.69 -10.52
CA ILE A 10 4.74 -8.45 -9.54
C ILE A 10 5.16 -8.97 -8.16
N TYR A 11 5.66 -10.21 -8.09
CA TYR A 11 6.07 -10.85 -6.83
C TYR A 11 7.16 -10.06 -6.10
N PHE A 12 8.26 -9.74 -6.77
CA PHE A 12 9.37 -9.00 -6.14
C PHE A 12 9.00 -7.55 -5.81
N THR A 13 8.16 -6.91 -6.65
CA THR A 13 7.63 -5.57 -6.34
C THR A 13 6.83 -5.59 -5.04
N LEU A 14 5.92 -6.56 -4.89
CA LEU A 14 5.10 -6.66 -3.68
C LEU A 14 5.93 -7.00 -2.44
N ARG A 15 6.94 -7.88 -2.57
CA ARG A 15 7.87 -8.16 -1.46
C ARG A 15 8.65 -6.93 -1.02
N LEU A 16 9.17 -6.17 -1.98
CA LEU A 16 9.88 -4.93 -1.68
C LEU A 16 8.93 -3.90 -1.05
N ALA A 17 7.73 -3.73 -1.59
CA ALA A 17 6.72 -2.81 -1.05
C ALA A 17 6.35 -3.15 0.41
N VAL A 18 6.15 -4.44 0.71
CA VAL A 18 5.93 -4.93 2.08
C VAL A 18 7.13 -4.61 2.96
N ALA A 19 8.34 -4.94 2.53
CA ALA A 19 9.54 -4.70 3.31
C ALA A 19 9.74 -3.21 3.61
N MET A 20 9.61 -2.35 2.60
CA MET A 20 9.70 -0.90 2.75
C MET A 20 8.66 -0.40 3.75
N CYS A 21 7.39 -0.79 3.60
CA CYS A 21 6.32 -0.41 4.51
C CYS A 21 6.66 -0.73 5.98
N PHE A 22 7.01 -1.98 6.28
CA PHE A 22 7.21 -2.40 7.68
C PHE A 22 8.59 -2.02 8.24
N ILE A 23 9.62 -1.87 7.41
CA ILE A 23 10.90 -1.30 7.85
C ILE A 23 10.72 0.20 8.17
N GLY A 24 10.02 0.95 7.32
CA GLY A 24 9.74 2.37 7.56
C GLY A 24 8.82 2.58 8.76
N HIS A 25 7.75 1.79 8.87
CA HIS A 25 6.86 1.81 10.03
C HIS A 25 7.61 1.45 11.30
N GLY A 26 8.42 0.40 11.27
CA GLY A 26 9.20 -0.01 12.43
C GLY A 26 10.26 1.00 12.84
N ALA A 27 10.87 1.70 11.88
CA ALA A 27 11.76 2.83 12.17
C ALA A 27 11.05 3.93 12.97
N PHE A 28 9.77 4.23 12.67
CA PHE A 28 8.97 5.16 13.47
C PHE A 28 8.71 4.68 14.91
N GLY A 29 8.63 3.37 15.13
CA GLY A 29 8.60 2.78 16.47
C GLY A 29 9.92 2.96 17.22
N ILE A 30 11.05 2.73 16.55
CA ILE A 30 12.39 2.90 17.13
C ILE A 30 12.66 4.37 17.51
N ILE A 31 12.32 5.31 16.63
CA ILE A 31 12.47 6.76 16.92
C ILE A 31 11.33 7.34 17.76
N THR A 32 10.45 6.47 18.27
CA THR A 32 9.35 6.79 19.18
C THR A 32 8.50 7.97 18.73
N LYS A 33 7.97 7.88 17.49
CA LYS A 33 7.14 8.93 16.90
C LYS A 33 5.95 9.26 17.80
N ALA A 34 5.94 10.46 18.40
CA ALA A 34 4.99 10.86 19.45
C ALA A 34 3.51 10.62 19.12
N ILE A 35 3.10 10.73 17.84
CA ILE A 35 1.71 10.46 17.43
C ILE A 35 1.27 9.02 17.76
N TRP A 36 2.19 8.07 17.86
CA TRP A 36 1.88 6.69 18.24
C TRP A 36 1.34 6.58 19.67
N CYS A 37 1.66 7.52 20.57
CA CYS A 37 1.03 7.54 21.90
C CYS A 37 -0.49 7.56 21.80
N ASN A 38 -1.05 8.27 20.81
CA ASN A 38 -2.50 8.31 20.59
C ASN A 38 -3.03 6.93 20.16
N TYR A 39 -2.26 6.18 19.36
CA TYR A 39 -2.64 4.82 18.93
C TYR A 39 -2.58 3.83 20.10
N PHE A 40 -1.56 3.92 20.94
CA PHE A 40 -1.46 3.12 22.17
C PHE A 40 -2.59 3.46 23.16
N ALA A 41 -3.00 4.73 23.25
CA ALA A 41 -4.10 5.17 24.10
C ALA A 41 -5.46 4.56 23.71
N VAL A 42 -5.69 4.25 22.42
CA VAL A 42 -6.89 3.49 21.97
C VAL A 42 -7.00 2.14 22.67
N ALA A 43 -5.86 1.49 22.97
CA ALA A 43 -5.79 0.24 23.71
C ALA A 43 -5.71 0.42 25.24
N GLY A 44 -5.90 1.64 25.75
CA GLY A 44 -5.81 1.96 27.18
C GLY A 44 -4.37 1.98 27.71
N ILE A 45 -3.35 2.05 26.84
CA ILE A 45 -1.95 2.06 27.25
C ILE A 45 -1.52 3.50 27.52
N GLY A 46 -1.00 3.74 28.73
CA GLY A 46 -0.52 5.05 29.17
C GLY A 46 0.69 5.56 28.39
N HIS A 47 0.88 6.88 28.39
CA HIS A 47 1.88 7.59 27.59
C HIS A 47 3.32 7.07 27.79
N ASP A 48 3.78 6.93 29.02
CA ASP A 48 5.17 6.49 29.32
C ASP A 48 5.39 5.02 28.94
N THR A 49 4.38 4.18 29.19
CA THR A 49 4.38 2.79 28.74
C THR A 49 4.41 2.70 27.22
N ALA A 50 3.70 3.59 26.51
CA ALA A 50 3.72 3.62 25.04
C ALA A 50 5.14 3.87 24.53
N TYR A 51 5.88 4.85 25.06
CA TYR A 51 7.28 5.10 24.67
C TYR A 51 8.20 3.90 24.94
N THR A 52 7.92 3.12 25.98
CA THR A 52 8.67 1.89 26.29
C THR A 52 8.35 0.75 25.31
N LEU A 53 7.09 0.65 24.85
CA LEU A 53 6.65 -0.40 23.94
C LEU A 53 6.94 -0.10 22.46
N MET A 54 6.99 1.18 22.06
CA MET A 54 7.20 1.60 20.66
C MET A 54 8.46 0.96 20.03
N PRO A 55 9.65 0.95 20.68
CA PRO A 55 10.82 0.33 20.08
C PRO A 55 10.70 -1.20 19.94
N ILE A 56 9.94 -1.87 20.83
CA ILE A 56 9.70 -3.31 20.75
C ILE A 56 8.84 -3.61 19.53
N VAL A 57 7.70 -2.90 19.39
CA VAL A 57 6.83 -3.02 18.22
C VAL A 57 7.59 -2.70 16.94
N GLY A 58 8.37 -1.62 16.94
CA GLY A 58 9.16 -1.22 15.79
C GLY A 58 10.23 -2.24 15.39
N THR A 59 10.86 -2.89 16.37
CA THR A 59 11.81 -3.98 16.12
C THR A 59 11.13 -5.17 15.46
N VAL A 60 9.95 -5.56 15.93
CA VAL A 60 9.16 -6.66 15.33
C VAL A 60 8.80 -6.33 13.88
N ASP A 61 8.37 -5.10 13.59
CA ASP A 61 8.04 -4.67 12.23
C ASP A 61 9.24 -4.73 11.28
N ILE A 62 10.41 -4.25 11.73
CA ILE A 62 11.65 -4.33 10.95
C ILE A 62 12.02 -5.79 10.67
N LEU A 63 11.96 -6.67 11.67
CA LEU A 63 12.29 -8.09 11.50
C LEU A 63 11.34 -8.77 10.52
N MET A 64 10.04 -8.49 10.61
CA MET A 64 9.04 -9.01 9.66
C MET A 64 9.30 -8.48 8.24
N GLY A 65 9.58 -7.19 8.08
CA GLY A 65 9.93 -6.59 6.79
C GLY A 65 11.19 -7.21 6.17
N ILE A 66 12.27 -7.37 6.95
CA ILE A 66 13.52 -8.02 6.50
C ILE A 66 13.26 -9.48 6.13
N SER A 67 12.47 -10.20 6.92
CA SER A 67 12.13 -11.60 6.61
C SER A 67 11.46 -11.74 5.24
N MET A 68 10.64 -10.76 4.83
CA MET A 68 10.01 -10.77 3.49
C MET A 68 11.02 -10.59 2.35
N LEU A 69 12.22 -10.04 2.61
CA LEU A 69 13.32 -9.95 1.66
C LEU A 69 14.20 -11.20 1.66
N VAL A 70 14.46 -11.80 2.83
CA VAL A 70 15.40 -12.93 2.97
C VAL A 70 14.69 -14.28 2.82
N TYR A 71 13.63 -14.50 3.59
CA TYR A 71 12.90 -15.76 3.67
C TYR A 71 11.38 -15.51 3.78
N PRO A 72 10.72 -15.17 2.67
CA PRO A 72 9.31 -14.79 2.68
C PRO A 72 8.44 -16.01 3.01
N THR A 73 7.72 -15.96 4.12
CA THR A 73 6.72 -16.98 4.47
C THR A 73 5.32 -16.43 4.37
N ARG A 74 4.35 -17.31 4.11
CA ARG A 74 2.93 -16.93 4.04
C ARG A 74 2.43 -16.48 5.41
N ALA A 75 2.92 -17.07 6.49
CA ALA A 75 2.59 -16.70 7.86
C ALA A 75 2.95 -15.24 8.15
N VAL A 76 4.17 -14.82 7.77
CA VAL A 76 4.57 -13.40 7.90
C VAL A 76 3.67 -12.52 7.05
N ALA A 77 3.46 -12.83 5.77
CA ALA A 77 2.58 -12.02 4.93
C ALA A 77 1.13 -11.94 5.48
N GLY A 78 0.59 -13.03 6.03
CA GLY A 78 -0.73 -13.06 6.66
C GLY A 78 -0.80 -12.20 7.92
N TRP A 79 0.21 -12.30 8.78
CA TRP A 79 0.37 -11.42 9.93
C TRP A 79 0.41 -9.96 9.51
N LEU A 80 1.20 -9.62 8.49
CA LEU A 80 1.36 -8.24 8.01
C LEU A 80 0.07 -7.67 7.36
N VAL A 81 -0.81 -8.51 6.80
CA VAL A 81 -2.16 -8.06 6.41
C VAL A 81 -2.96 -7.63 7.64
N ILE A 82 -3.02 -8.47 8.67
CA ILE A 82 -3.79 -8.21 9.89
C ILE A 82 -3.20 -7.01 10.63
N TRP A 83 -1.89 -7.01 10.85
CA TRP A 83 -1.17 -5.96 11.54
C TRP A 83 -1.24 -4.63 10.80
N GLY A 84 -1.11 -4.63 9.47
CA GLY A 84 -1.29 -3.43 8.65
C GLY A 84 -2.71 -2.85 8.74
N LEU A 85 -3.75 -3.71 8.80
CA LEU A 85 -5.13 -3.26 8.99
C LEU A 85 -5.35 -2.67 10.39
N VAL A 86 -4.84 -3.33 11.43
CA VAL A 86 -4.95 -2.89 12.83
C VAL A 86 -4.23 -1.56 13.02
N THR A 87 -2.98 -1.44 12.57
CA THR A 87 -2.22 -0.19 12.71
C THR A 87 -2.85 0.95 11.91
N ALA A 88 -3.35 0.69 10.69
CA ALA A 88 -4.07 1.69 9.91
C ALA A 88 -5.38 2.13 10.60
N SER A 89 -6.13 1.22 11.24
CA SER A 89 -7.38 1.57 11.90
C SER A 89 -7.19 2.41 13.16
N MET A 90 -6.00 2.38 13.77
CA MET A 90 -5.70 3.25 14.92
C MET A 90 -5.79 4.75 14.61
N ARG A 91 -5.66 5.16 13.34
CA ARG A 91 -5.79 6.58 12.95
C ARG A 91 -7.21 7.10 13.23
N PRO A 92 -8.28 6.57 12.59
CA PRO A 92 -9.63 7.00 12.93
C PRO A 92 -10.01 6.73 14.39
N LEU A 93 -9.55 5.63 14.98
CA LEU A 93 -9.85 5.32 16.38
C LEU A 93 -9.22 6.30 17.38
N SER A 94 -8.12 6.96 16.99
CA SER A 94 -7.46 8.01 17.79
C SER A 94 -7.91 9.43 17.43
N GLY A 95 -8.91 9.58 16.57
CA GLY A 95 -9.51 10.86 16.18
C GLY A 95 -8.93 11.49 14.91
N GLU A 96 -8.03 10.83 14.20
CA GLU A 96 -7.60 11.29 12.87
C GLU A 96 -8.69 11.05 11.80
N PRO A 97 -8.64 11.74 10.65
CA PRO A 97 -9.62 11.54 9.58
C PRO A 97 -9.67 10.08 9.11
N PHE A 98 -10.87 9.54 8.85
CA PHE A 98 -11.05 8.18 8.32
C PHE A 98 -10.30 7.95 6.99
N ALA A 99 -10.11 9.01 6.20
CA ALA A 99 -9.32 8.97 4.99
C ALA A 99 -7.85 8.51 5.22
N GLU A 100 -7.28 8.68 6.42
CA GLU A 100 -5.97 8.14 6.78
C GLU A 100 -5.94 6.61 6.75
N PHE A 101 -7.00 5.95 7.22
CA PHE A 101 -7.10 4.49 7.14
C PHE A 101 -7.13 4.03 5.67
N ILE A 102 -7.93 4.71 4.85
CA ILE A 102 -8.15 4.41 3.44
C ILE A 102 -6.89 4.65 2.60
N GLU A 103 -6.16 5.74 2.86
CA GLU A 103 -4.90 6.08 2.20
C GLU A 103 -3.80 5.03 2.45
N ARG A 104 -3.84 4.32 3.59
CA ARG A 104 -2.90 3.26 3.96
C ARG A 104 -3.23 1.91 3.33
N ALA A 105 -4.16 1.84 2.37
CA ALA A 105 -4.51 0.61 1.67
C ALA A 105 -3.32 -0.09 1.01
N GLY A 106 -2.26 0.64 0.63
CA GLY A 106 -1.02 0.05 0.15
C GLY A 106 -0.31 -0.85 1.19
N ASN A 107 -0.40 -0.51 2.47
CA ASN A 107 0.34 -1.16 3.56
C ASN A 107 -0.16 -2.57 3.83
N TYR A 108 -1.47 -2.75 3.95
CA TYR A 108 -2.09 -4.07 4.09
C TYR A 108 -2.45 -4.73 2.75
N GLY A 109 -2.60 -3.93 1.69
CA GLY A 109 -2.92 -4.42 0.35
C GLY A 109 -1.75 -5.11 -0.36
N ALA A 110 -0.52 -4.63 -0.17
CA ALA A 110 0.67 -5.27 -0.73
C ALA A 110 0.88 -6.72 -0.22
N PRO A 111 0.89 -7.00 1.10
CA PRO A 111 1.02 -8.37 1.58
C PRO A 111 -0.20 -9.23 1.23
N PHE A 112 -1.40 -8.64 1.15
CA PHE A 112 -2.60 -9.33 0.72
C PHE A 112 -2.51 -9.80 -0.74
N ALA A 113 -2.13 -8.90 -1.65
CA ALA A 113 -1.94 -9.24 -3.06
C ALA A 113 -0.83 -10.27 -3.25
N LEU A 114 0.23 -10.22 -2.42
CA LEU A 114 1.30 -11.19 -2.41
C LEU A 114 0.81 -12.60 -2.03
N LEU A 115 -0.04 -12.71 -1.01
CA LEU A 115 -0.67 -13.98 -0.62
C LEU A 115 -1.56 -14.53 -1.72
N LEU A 116 -2.38 -13.68 -2.36
CA LEU A 116 -3.19 -14.09 -3.50
C LEU A 116 -2.33 -14.64 -4.64
N LEU A 117 -1.21 -13.98 -4.96
CA LEU A 117 -0.29 -14.42 -6.00
C LEU A 117 0.35 -15.80 -5.66
N GLN A 118 0.47 -16.13 -4.38
CA GLN A 118 1.04 -17.39 -3.89
C GLN A 118 -0.03 -18.45 -3.58
N GLY A 119 -1.24 -18.34 -4.12
CA GLY A 119 -2.30 -19.36 -3.98
C GLY A 119 -3.41 -19.02 -2.98
N GLY A 120 -3.48 -17.77 -2.50
CA GLY A 120 -4.59 -17.30 -1.65
C GLY A 120 -4.46 -17.71 -0.20
N PHE A 121 -5.57 -18.01 0.48
CA PHE A 121 -5.61 -18.39 1.91
C PHE A 121 -5.95 -19.86 2.13
N ASN A 122 -6.48 -20.55 1.11
CA ASN A 122 -6.90 -21.94 1.18
C ASN A 122 -5.71 -22.89 0.95
N THR A 123 -4.78 -22.89 1.91
CA THR A 123 -3.56 -23.71 1.87
C THR A 123 -3.38 -24.46 3.18
N GLY A 124 -2.73 -25.62 3.14
CA GLY A 124 -2.49 -26.43 4.34
C GLY A 124 -1.62 -25.70 5.37
N PHE A 125 -1.80 -26.02 6.66
CA PHE A 125 -1.08 -25.37 7.77
C PHE A 125 0.45 -25.36 7.58
N LYS A 126 1.06 -26.46 7.15
CA LYS A 126 2.50 -26.54 6.89
C LYS A 126 2.98 -25.54 5.82
N GLN A 127 2.14 -25.26 4.82
CA GLN A 127 2.49 -24.33 3.74
C GLN A 127 2.59 -22.89 4.26
N TRP A 128 1.87 -22.54 5.33
CA TRP A 128 1.96 -21.20 5.92
C TRP A 128 3.38 -20.84 6.40
N PHE A 129 4.10 -21.82 6.91
CA PHE A 129 5.46 -21.65 7.45
C PHE A 129 6.57 -21.99 6.43
N SER A 130 6.19 -22.50 5.26
CA SER A 130 7.14 -22.73 4.17
C SER A 130 7.49 -21.43 3.42
N ARG A 131 8.69 -21.39 2.85
CA ARG A 131 9.13 -20.30 1.96
C ARG A 131 8.20 -20.21 0.75
N MET A 132 7.84 -18.99 0.37
CA MET A 132 7.11 -18.72 -0.87
C MET A 132 7.93 -19.13 -2.10
N ASN A 133 7.25 -19.48 -3.19
CA ASN A 133 7.90 -19.96 -4.42
C ASN A 133 8.34 -18.77 -5.30
N ASP A 134 9.60 -18.75 -5.76
CA ASP A 134 10.17 -17.68 -6.61
C ASP A 134 9.93 -17.88 -8.14
N GLU A 135 9.50 -19.07 -8.58
CA GLU A 135 9.25 -19.37 -10.00
C GLU A 135 7.90 -18.82 -10.51
N ILE A 136 7.02 -18.35 -9.63
CA ILE A 136 5.70 -17.73 -9.87
C ILE A 136 4.97 -18.21 -11.12
N LYS A 137 4.49 -19.46 -11.07
CA LYS A 137 3.58 -20.02 -12.08
C LYS A 137 2.15 -19.83 -11.61
N VAL A 138 1.50 -18.78 -12.11
CA VAL A 138 0.09 -18.46 -11.79
C VAL A 138 -0.79 -18.61 -13.03
N ASP A 139 -1.97 -19.19 -12.83
CA ASP A 139 -3.00 -19.30 -13.86
C ASP A 139 -3.72 -17.95 -14.09
N ALA A 140 -4.53 -17.90 -15.15
CA ALA A 140 -5.28 -16.69 -15.51
C ALA A 140 -6.34 -16.29 -14.47
N ALA A 141 -6.85 -17.25 -13.68
CA ALA A 141 -7.83 -16.99 -12.63
C ALA A 141 -7.20 -16.27 -11.43
N THR A 142 -6.04 -16.75 -10.99
CA THR A 142 -5.25 -16.17 -9.90
C THR A 142 -4.76 -14.79 -10.29
N LEU A 143 -4.20 -14.63 -11.50
CA LEU A 143 -3.76 -13.32 -11.99
C LEU A 143 -4.93 -12.32 -12.09
N SER A 144 -6.10 -12.78 -12.52
CA SER A 144 -7.33 -11.96 -12.55
C SER A 144 -7.70 -11.49 -11.14
N LYS A 145 -7.69 -12.37 -10.13
CA LYS A 145 -7.97 -12.03 -8.74
C LYS A 145 -6.94 -11.03 -8.18
N VAL A 146 -5.65 -11.29 -8.39
CA VAL A 146 -4.58 -10.37 -7.97
C VAL A 146 -4.77 -8.99 -8.59
N THR A 147 -5.06 -8.93 -9.90
CA THR A 147 -5.28 -7.65 -10.60
C THR A 147 -6.48 -6.89 -10.04
N ILE A 148 -7.60 -7.58 -9.80
CA ILE A 148 -8.80 -6.99 -9.20
C ILE A 148 -8.48 -6.36 -7.85
N TRP A 149 -7.80 -7.10 -6.96
CA TRP A 149 -7.48 -6.59 -5.64
C TRP A 149 -6.43 -5.46 -5.66
N LEU A 150 -5.44 -5.54 -6.55
CA LEU A 150 -4.51 -4.43 -6.77
C LEU A 150 -5.23 -3.15 -7.26
N ARG A 151 -6.28 -3.28 -8.09
CA ARG A 151 -7.14 -2.15 -8.47
C ARG A 151 -7.89 -1.59 -7.28
N VAL A 152 -8.47 -2.45 -6.44
CA VAL A 152 -9.19 -2.04 -5.23
C VAL A 152 -8.26 -1.28 -4.29
N PHE A 153 -7.08 -1.82 -3.98
CA PHE A 153 -6.13 -1.12 -3.11
C PHE A 153 -5.55 0.15 -3.74
N GLY A 154 -5.27 0.14 -5.05
CA GLY A 154 -4.86 1.36 -5.78
C GLY A 154 -5.95 2.44 -5.76
N PHE A 155 -7.22 2.06 -5.91
CA PHE A 155 -8.36 2.95 -5.76
C PHE A 155 -8.45 3.51 -4.34
N LEU A 156 -8.46 2.65 -3.32
CA LEU A 156 -8.56 3.05 -1.92
C LEU A 156 -7.44 4.01 -1.53
N LEU A 157 -6.22 3.73 -1.96
CA LEU A 157 -5.08 4.60 -1.70
C LEU A 157 -5.26 6.00 -2.32
N LEU A 158 -5.60 6.06 -3.61
CA LEU A 158 -5.74 7.33 -4.32
C LEU A 158 -6.95 8.13 -3.82
N ILE A 159 -8.08 7.46 -3.55
CA ILE A 159 -9.28 8.13 -3.02
C ILE A 159 -9.05 8.63 -1.59
N GLY A 160 -8.31 7.87 -0.77
CA GLY A 160 -7.94 8.29 0.58
C GLY A 160 -7.06 9.53 0.57
N HIS A 161 -6.00 9.54 -0.25
CA HIS A 161 -5.11 10.70 -0.37
C HIS A 161 -5.83 11.91 -0.98
N GLY A 162 -6.64 11.69 -2.02
CA GLY A 162 -7.45 12.73 -2.62
C GLY A 162 -8.44 13.34 -1.62
N TRP A 163 -9.06 12.51 -0.78
CA TRP A 163 -9.93 12.98 0.29
C TRP A 163 -9.18 13.82 1.33
N LEU A 164 -8.02 13.36 1.81
CA LEU A 164 -7.19 14.13 2.76
C LEU A 164 -6.82 15.53 2.22
N ASN A 165 -6.54 15.60 0.91
CA ASN A 165 -6.30 16.85 0.19
C ASN A 165 -7.55 17.75 0.14
N LEU A 166 -8.72 17.18 -0.17
CA LEU A 166 -9.99 17.93 -0.24
C LEU A 166 -10.43 18.51 1.12
N ILE A 167 -10.18 17.80 2.22
CA ILE A 167 -10.43 18.31 3.58
C ILE A 167 -9.27 19.16 4.12
N GLN A 168 -8.27 19.44 3.28
CA GLN A 168 -7.15 20.31 3.61
C GLN A 168 -6.41 19.87 4.88
N LYS A 169 -6.08 18.56 5.00
CA LYS A 169 -5.33 18.06 6.17
C LYS A 169 -4.08 18.90 6.39
N GLN A 170 -3.89 19.40 7.62
CA GLN A 170 -2.83 20.35 7.96
C GLN A 170 -1.42 19.88 7.53
N GLY A 171 -1.14 18.58 7.64
CA GLY A 171 0.14 18.02 7.18
C GLY A 171 0.42 18.25 5.69
N LEU A 172 -0.62 18.14 4.84
CA LEU A 172 -0.52 18.40 3.39
C LEU A 172 -0.39 19.90 3.11
N LEU A 173 -1.14 20.74 3.82
CA LEU A 173 -0.98 22.20 3.70
C LEU A 173 0.43 22.66 4.05
N ASN A 174 1.01 22.09 5.11
CA ASN A 174 2.38 22.37 5.51
C ASN A 174 3.38 21.92 4.44
N GLN A 175 3.13 20.78 3.79
CA GLN A 175 3.96 20.29 2.69
C GLN A 175 3.88 21.21 1.46
N TYR A 176 2.69 21.64 1.04
CA TYR A 176 2.55 22.60 -0.06
C TYR A 176 3.19 23.96 0.26
N ASN A 177 3.06 24.44 1.49
CA ASN A 177 3.78 25.61 1.97
C ASN A 177 5.30 25.44 1.86
N ALA A 178 5.84 24.30 2.33
CA ALA A 178 7.27 24.02 2.26
C ALA A 178 7.80 23.93 0.82
N LEU A 179 6.95 23.49 -0.11
CA LEU A 179 7.25 23.47 -1.55
C LEU A 179 7.11 24.84 -2.25
N GLY A 180 6.68 25.89 -1.53
CA GLY A 180 6.58 27.25 -2.06
C GLY A 180 5.28 27.56 -2.81
N PHE A 181 4.22 26.75 -2.65
CA PHE A 181 2.92 27.06 -3.26
C PHE A 181 2.25 28.25 -2.55
N GLY A 182 1.92 29.30 -3.31
CA GLY A 182 1.34 30.53 -2.77
C GLY A 182 -0.08 30.41 -2.19
N ASN A 183 -0.85 29.38 -2.57
CA ASN A 183 -2.16 29.07 -1.99
C ASN A 183 -2.30 27.56 -1.69
N PRO A 184 -1.76 27.08 -0.56
CA PRO A 184 -1.76 25.66 -0.19
C PRO A 184 -3.15 25.02 -0.15
N ALA A 185 -4.17 25.76 0.28
CA ALA A 185 -5.53 25.24 0.40
C ALA A 185 -6.14 24.97 -0.98
N GLN A 186 -5.99 25.92 -1.91
CA GLN A 186 -6.45 25.74 -3.28
C GLN A 186 -5.64 24.67 -4.01
N THR A 187 -4.32 24.62 -3.80
CA THR A 187 -3.46 23.55 -4.33
C THR A 187 -3.90 22.19 -3.83
N ALA A 188 -4.15 22.04 -2.51
CA ALA A 188 -4.62 20.80 -1.92
C ALA A 188 -5.95 20.37 -2.54
N GLN A 189 -6.94 21.25 -2.64
CA GLN A 189 -8.23 20.91 -3.23
C GLN A 189 -8.13 20.50 -4.71
N PHE A 190 -7.30 21.20 -5.49
CA PHE A 190 -7.07 20.87 -6.89
C PHE A 190 -6.41 19.50 -7.05
N VAL A 191 -5.33 19.24 -6.30
CA VAL A 191 -4.66 17.93 -6.27
C VAL A 191 -5.63 16.85 -5.81
N GLY A 192 -6.41 17.11 -4.77
CA GLY A 192 -7.38 16.18 -4.23
C GLY A 192 -8.44 15.77 -5.26
N PHE A 193 -8.96 16.74 -6.02
CA PHE A 193 -9.87 16.47 -7.12
C PHE A 193 -9.23 15.59 -8.21
N LEU A 194 -8.00 15.89 -8.62
CA LEU A 194 -7.27 15.08 -9.60
C LEU A 194 -7.04 13.64 -9.10
N GLU A 195 -6.72 13.46 -7.82
CA GLU A 195 -6.53 12.14 -7.22
C GLU A 195 -7.82 11.34 -7.08
N VAL A 196 -8.95 12.01 -6.81
CA VAL A 196 -10.27 11.36 -6.85
C VAL A 196 -10.59 10.86 -8.25
N LEU A 197 -10.35 11.68 -9.29
CA LEU A 197 -10.52 11.24 -10.69
C LEU A 197 -9.58 10.09 -11.05
N ALA A 198 -8.32 10.16 -10.61
CA ALA A 198 -7.34 9.09 -10.79
C ALA A 198 -7.80 7.79 -10.13
N ALA A 199 -8.33 7.86 -8.89
CA ALA A 199 -8.86 6.72 -8.18
C ALA A 199 -10.01 6.07 -8.96
N LEU A 200 -11.02 6.86 -9.35
CA LEU A 200 -12.15 6.37 -10.14
C LEU A 200 -11.68 5.74 -11.46
N MET A 201 -10.69 6.32 -12.13
CA MET A 201 -10.12 5.75 -13.34
C MET A 201 -9.46 4.40 -13.08
N VAL A 202 -8.63 4.26 -12.04
CA VAL A 202 -8.01 2.98 -11.67
C VAL A 202 -9.08 1.92 -11.35
N LEU A 203 -10.15 2.33 -10.69
CA LEU A 203 -11.27 1.45 -10.35
C LEU A 203 -12.10 1.06 -11.57
N ILE A 204 -12.33 1.94 -12.55
CA ILE A 204 -13.13 1.64 -13.75
C ILE A 204 -12.29 0.88 -14.79
N ARG A 205 -11.12 1.43 -15.13
CA ARG A 205 -10.17 0.86 -16.09
C ARG A 205 -8.74 1.37 -15.85
N PRO A 206 -7.82 0.50 -15.40
CA PRO A 206 -6.44 0.89 -15.11
C PRO A 206 -5.59 0.98 -16.39
N PHE A 207 -5.59 2.13 -17.07
CA PHE A 207 -4.75 2.34 -18.24
C PHE A 207 -3.27 2.37 -17.87
N LYS A 208 -2.48 1.50 -18.49
CA LYS A 208 -1.05 1.31 -18.17
C LYS A 208 -0.23 2.62 -18.20
N ASN A 209 -0.38 3.44 -19.23
CA ASN A 209 0.43 4.66 -19.36
C ASN A 209 0.05 5.70 -18.29
N ILE A 210 -1.24 5.80 -17.96
CA ILE A 210 -1.74 6.71 -16.94
C ILE A 210 -1.36 6.22 -15.52
N LEU A 211 -1.41 4.90 -15.27
CA LEU A 211 -0.88 4.31 -14.05
C LEU A 211 0.58 4.69 -13.80
N PHE A 212 1.40 4.73 -14.86
CA PHE A 212 2.80 5.16 -14.72
C PHE A 212 2.91 6.60 -14.22
N VAL A 213 2.08 7.50 -14.74
CA VAL A 213 1.99 8.88 -14.23
C VAL A 213 1.61 8.90 -12.76
N PHE A 214 0.63 8.10 -12.32
CA PHE A 214 0.23 8.03 -10.91
C PHE A 214 1.31 7.43 -10.00
N ILE A 215 2.09 6.47 -10.49
CA ILE A 215 3.24 5.92 -9.76
C ILE A 215 4.28 7.02 -9.54
N VAL A 216 4.66 7.73 -10.61
CA VAL A 216 5.63 8.83 -10.52
C VAL A 216 5.11 9.93 -9.60
N TRP A 217 3.83 10.29 -9.73
CA TRP A 217 3.16 11.24 -8.85
C TRP A 217 3.28 10.83 -7.38
N LYS A 218 2.89 9.61 -7.03
CA LYS A 218 2.94 9.12 -5.64
C LYS A 218 4.36 9.06 -5.08
N ILE A 219 5.33 8.53 -5.84
CA ILE A 219 6.74 8.50 -5.44
C ILE A 219 7.24 9.91 -5.13
N THR A 220 6.91 10.87 -5.99
CA THR A 220 7.37 12.26 -5.89
C THR A 220 6.70 12.98 -4.73
N SER A 221 5.37 12.86 -4.60
CA SER A 221 4.61 13.49 -3.53
C SER A 221 5.01 12.98 -2.15
N GLU A 222 5.40 11.70 -2.03
CA GLU A 222 5.80 11.09 -0.76
C GLU A 222 7.26 11.35 -0.40
N LEU A 223 8.05 11.96 -1.28
CA LEU A 223 9.46 12.30 -1.00
C LEU A 223 9.58 13.59 -0.18
N PHE A 224 8.63 14.52 -0.34
CA PHE A 224 8.72 15.88 0.20
C PHE A 224 8.07 16.06 1.57
N TYR A 225 8.15 15.07 2.46
CA TYR A 225 7.64 15.22 3.83
C TYR A 225 8.56 16.14 4.65
N PRO A 226 8.07 17.22 5.30
CA PRO A 226 8.96 18.15 6.02
C PRO A 226 9.78 17.56 7.18
N LYS A 227 9.43 16.37 7.65
CA LYS A 227 10.09 15.69 8.77
C LYS A 227 10.24 14.21 8.47
N TYR A 228 11.43 13.67 8.73
CA TYR A 228 11.77 12.25 8.51
C TYR A 228 11.58 11.79 7.05
N GLU A 229 11.82 12.68 6.07
CA GLU A 229 11.65 12.48 4.62
C GLU A 229 11.88 11.04 4.16
N MET A 230 13.10 10.53 4.33
CA MET A 230 13.47 9.20 3.86
C MET A 230 12.66 8.07 4.53
N PHE A 231 12.38 8.18 5.84
CA PHE A 231 11.60 7.15 6.56
C PHE A 231 10.12 7.20 6.21
N GLU A 232 9.54 8.39 6.02
CA GLU A 232 8.18 8.55 5.50
C GLU A 232 8.10 7.91 4.11
N TRP A 233 9.02 8.24 3.21
CA TRP A 233 9.06 7.71 1.86
C TRP A 233 9.18 6.17 1.83
N ILE A 234 10.00 5.60 2.72
CA ILE A 234 10.15 4.15 2.89
C ILE A 234 8.85 3.53 3.46
N GLU A 235 8.25 4.08 4.52
CA GLU A 235 6.97 3.59 5.07
C GLU A 235 5.87 3.57 4.01
N ARG A 236 5.92 4.53 3.08
CA ARG A 236 4.99 4.64 1.96
C ARG A 236 5.31 3.71 0.78
N GLY A 237 6.30 2.82 0.90
CA GLY A 237 6.62 1.80 -0.11
C GLY A 237 5.43 1.00 -0.64
N GLY A 238 4.44 0.74 0.23
CA GLY A 238 3.17 0.12 -0.13
C GLY A 238 2.38 0.92 -1.17
N SER A 239 2.45 2.25 -1.12
CA SER A 239 1.67 3.17 -1.96
C SER A 239 1.97 3.02 -3.44
N TYR A 240 3.23 3.24 -3.81
CA TYR A 240 3.67 3.11 -5.20
C TYR A 240 3.95 1.65 -5.57
N GLY A 241 4.28 0.79 -4.61
CA GLY A 241 4.48 -0.64 -4.84
C GLY A 241 3.23 -1.36 -5.34
N VAL A 242 2.06 -1.08 -4.76
CA VAL A 242 0.77 -1.63 -5.23
C VAL A 242 0.44 -1.14 -6.64
N LEU A 243 0.63 0.15 -6.92
CA LEU A 243 0.38 0.72 -8.25
C LEU A 243 1.36 0.15 -9.30
N LEU A 244 2.63 -0.05 -8.94
CA LEU A 244 3.64 -0.66 -9.82
C LEU A 244 3.36 -2.14 -10.08
N ALA A 245 2.93 -2.89 -9.06
CA ALA A 245 2.47 -4.26 -9.23
C ALA A 245 1.25 -4.32 -10.16
N LEU A 246 0.30 -3.39 -10.02
CA LEU A 246 -0.85 -3.26 -10.92
C LEU A 246 -0.42 -2.95 -12.35
N TRP A 247 0.53 -2.04 -12.54
CA TRP A 247 1.08 -1.69 -13.85
C TRP A 247 1.69 -2.89 -14.59
N PHE A 248 2.37 -3.79 -13.87
CA PHE A 248 2.82 -5.06 -14.42
C PHE A 248 1.67 -6.01 -14.73
N ALA A 249 0.69 -6.13 -13.83
CA ALA A 249 -0.44 -7.04 -13.96
C ALA A 249 -1.32 -6.72 -15.18
N VAL A 250 -1.58 -5.43 -15.46
CA VAL A 250 -2.41 -4.97 -16.59
C VAL A 250 -1.90 -5.49 -17.94
N LYS A 251 -0.59 -5.75 -18.12
CA LYS A 251 -0.05 -6.29 -19.38
C LYS A 251 -0.52 -7.72 -19.70
N LYS A 252 -0.89 -8.50 -18.68
CA LYS A 252 -1.17 -9.94 -18.80
C LYS A 252 -2.56 -10.29 -18.24
N ALA A 253 -3.25 -9.33 -17.63
CA ALA A 253 -4.55 -9.53 -17.05
C ALA A 253 -5.60 -9.77 -18.15
N PRO A 254 -6.48 -10.77 -18.00
CA PRO A 254 -7.59 -10.98 -18.93
C PRO A 254 -8.53 -9.75 -18.95
N ALA A 255 -9.23 -9.51 -20.07
CA ALA A 255 -10.14 -8.36 -20.25
C ALA A 255 -11.12 -8.16 -19.09
N ARG A 256 -11.66 -9.26 -18.53
CA ARG A 256 -12.57 -9.25 -17.37
C ARG A 256 -11.98 -8.58 -16.12
N ALA A 257 -10.67 -8.64 -15.94
CA ALA A 257 -9.97 -8.07 -14.80
C ALA A 257 -9.66 -6.58 -14.99
N MET A 258 -9.97 -6.01 -16.16
CA MET A 258 -9.67 -4.63 -16.54
C MET A 258 -10.89 -3.70 -16.55
N LEU A 259 -12.12 -4.21 -16.65
CA LEU A 259 -13.34 -3.40 -16.71
C LEU A 259 -14.21 -3.58 -15.44
N TRP A 260 -14.84 -2.50 -14.99
CA TRP A 260 -15.87 -2.51 -13.94
C TRP A 260 -17.25 -2.16 -14.56
N PRO A 261 -18.38 -2.76 -14.11
CA PRO A 261 -18.49 -3.85 -13.12
C PRO A 261 -17.78 -5.10 -13.63
N PHE A 262 -17.29 -5.96 -12.73
CA PHE A 262 -16.66 -7.25 -13.09
C PHE A 262 -17.70 -8.22 -13.68
N LYS A 263 -18.35 -7.82 -14.78
CA LYS A 263 -19.41 -8.56 -15.46
C LYS A 263 -18.77 -9.73 -16.21
N GLN A 264 -19.42 -10.90 -16.16
CA GLN A 264 -19.24 -11.94 -17.15
C GLN A 264 -19.73 -11.37 -18.49
N THR A 265 -18.82 -10.82 -19.30
CA THR A 265 -19.10 -10.59 -20.71
C THR A 265 -18.33 -11.67 -21.45
N SER A 266 -19.07 -12.62 -22.02
CA SER A 266 -18.55 -13.61 -22.96
C SER A 266 -18.16 -13.00 -24.31
N ASP A 267 -18.33 -11.69 -24.49
CA ASP A 267 -18.53 -11.10 -25.82
C ASP A 267 -17.53 -9.98 -26.17
N LEU A 268 -16.37 -9.91 -25.51
CA LEU A 268 -15.32 -8.96 -25.89
C LEU A 268 -14.03 -9.70 -26.21
N GLU A 269 -13.95 -10.21 -27.44
CA GLU A 269 -12.67 -10.40 -28.12
C GLU A 269 -12.04 -9.01 -28.29
N ALA A 270 -10.94 -8.79 -27.59
CA ALA A 270 -10.20 -7.54 -27.67
C ALA A 270 -9.39 -7.52 -28.97
N TYR A 271 -9.80 -6.66 -29.91
CA TYR A 271 -8.94 -6.09 -30.93
C TYR A 271 -7.88 -5.18 -30.31
#